data_AF-A0A954CBR0-F1
#
_entry.id   AF-A0A954CBR0-F1
#
_cell.length_a   1.000
_cell.length_b   1.000
_cell.length_c   1.000
_cell.angle_alpha   90.00
_cell.angle_beta   90.00
_cell.angle_gamma   90.00
#
_symmetry.space_group_name_H-M   'P 1'
#
loop_
_entity.id
_entity.type
_entity.pdbx_description
1 polymer ?
#
loop_
_entity_poly.entity_id
_entity_poly.type
_entity_poly.pdbx_seq_one_letter_code
_entity_poly.pdbx_strand_id
1 'polypeptide(L)'
;LPPHLPLPRGQGDWAGEPAGKDSALAIMPGEALAEIYIRHGSRLLEGNVRTFLGRRGNVNRGIQKTLAEEPGRFFAYNNGIAATASAMEVGEDGPGGALITSLTDLQIVNGARTTASLATALRDRKLPAGRVFVPVKLSVVAPTVGEQLIPLISRYANSQNAVRASDFFANHAFHRRIEEISRRILAPATDGSQVQTHWYYERARGQYLNDQAALTAAQKSHFQRIHPKSQVITKTDLAKVETCFAGEPDTSCRGAEKAFILFAKAVTDDWKAERKRAEYTDDWFRDAVARAIIFRASEKIVSAAHWYEGGYRAQVVAYICARLARLAAEQTNGGRLDYRRIWGAQGLDEVFHRQLDAIGEAMMQVLRSPPREGQNITEWAKQQACREVAMKTAVPIAAGFNAWLVGKDVDRSERRERQAKGVVDDDLRAMQTVLAIPSREWIRLREELRRRRLVLGPDDAALHAACGEAGRPPNEVQAKRLLDLLDRAEEAGLRAPAQTIAQNA
;
A
#
# COMPACT_ATOMS: atom_id res chain seq x y z
N LEU A 1 15.25 13.39 19.59
CA LEU A 1 14.80 12.52 20.69
C LEU A 1 15.13 13.23 21.99
N PRO A 2 14.25 13.22 23.00
CA PRO A 2 14.65 13.65 24.34
C PRO A 2 15.87 12.82 24.79
N PRO A 3 16.81 13.41 25.54
CA PRO A 3 18.11 12.80 25.85
C PRO A 3 18.00 11.53 26.72
N HIS A 4 16.86 11.33 27.40
CA HIS A 4 16.59 10.16 28.22
C HIS A 4 15.14 9.70 28.02
N LEU A 5 14.96 8.43 27.65
CA LEU A 5 13.67 7.73 27.72
C LEU A 5 13.72 6.90 29.03
N PRO A 6 12.99 7.30 30.09
CA PRO A 6 12.93 6.48 31.29
C PRO A 6 12.28 5.13 30.95
N LEU A 7 12.83 4.03 31.46
CA LEU A 7 12.12 2.74 31.50
C LEU A 7 10.89 2.94 32.40
N PRO A 8 9.65 2.88 31.89
CA PRO A 8 8.53 3.36 32.67
C PRO A 8 8.03 2.26 33.62
N ARG A 9 8.23 2.47 34.93
CA ARG A 9 7.12 2.27 35.87
C ARG A 9 6.33 3.56 35.85
N GLY A 10 5.19 3.56 35.17
CA GLY A 10 4.29 4.71 35.15
C GLY A 10 3.23 4.55 36.23
N GLN A 11 3.25 5.41 37.25
CA GLN A 11 2.06 5.69 38.05
C GLN A 11 1.21 6.67 37.26
N GLY A 12 0.32 6.13 36.42
CA GLY A 12 -0.68 6.95 35.73
C GLY A 12 -1.86 7.19 36.66
N ASP A 13 -2.21 8.44 36.91
CA ASP A 13 -3.43 8.77 37.64
C ASP A 13 -4.61 8.65 36.66
N TRP A 14 -5.26 7.48 36.63
CA TRP A 14 -6.39 7.22 35.74
C TRP A 14 -7.63 7.95 36.29
N ALA A 15 -7.78 9.21 35.88
CA ALA A 15 -9.01 9.99 36.04
C ALA A 15 -9.50 10.20 37.47
N GLY A 16 -8.63 10.67 38.38
CA GLY A 16 -9.07 11.21 39.68
C GLY A 16 -9.70 10.20 40.65
N GLU A 17 -9.67 8.90 40.31
CA GLU A 17 -10.02 7.81 41.22
C GLU A 17 -8.75 7.04 41.60
N PRO A 18 -8.54 6.74 42.90
CA PRO A 18 -7.30 6.10 43.39
C PRO A 18 -7.13 4.62 42.98
N ALA A 19 -7.82 4.13 41.95
CA ALA A 19 -8.11 2.71 41.72
C ALA A 19 -7.38 2.04 40.52
N GLY A 20 -6.33 2.64 39.97
CA GLY A 20 -5.53 2.05 38.87
C GLY A 20 -4.04 2.36 38.94
N LYS A 21 -3.37 2.07 40.05
CA LYS A 21 -2.07 2.72 40.35
C LYS A 21 -0.87 2.24 39.53
N ASP A 22 -0.88 1.03 38.96
CA ASP A 22 0.34 0.44 38.37
C ASP A 22 0.15 -0.06 36.93
N SER A 23 1.10 0.31 36.07
CA SER A 23 1.27 -0.26 34.73
C SER A 23 2.72 -0.65 34.52
N ALA A 24 2.94 -1.78 33.85
CA ALA A 24 4.27 -2.30 33.57
C ALA A 24 4.44 -2.65 32.10
N LEU A 25 5.63 -2.37 31.57
CA LEU A 25 6.14 -3.00 30.36
C LEU A 25 7.14 -4.08 30.79
N ALA A 26 6.86 -5.33 30.42
CA ALA A 26 7.70 -6.47 30.77
C ALA A 26 8.09 -7.26 29.52
N ILE A 27 9.15 -8.06 29.66
CA ILE A 27 9.59 -9.02 28.65
C ILE A 27 9.34 -10.41 29.23
N MET A 28 8.41 -11.15 28.64
CA MET A 28 8.05 -12.50 29.12
C MET A 28 8.68 -13.58 28.23
N PRO A 29 9.36 -14.59 28.80
CA PRO A 29 9.78 -15.76 28.04
C PRO A 29 8.59 -16.44 27.36
N GLY A 30 8.77 -16.85 26.10
CA GLY A 30 7.71 -17.47 25.31
C GLY A 30 7.18 -18.76 25.93
N GLU A 31 8.05 -19.52 26.59
CA GLU A 31 7.75 -20.75 27.32
C GLU A 31 6.85 -20.47 28.52
N ALA A 32 7.19 -19.45 29.32
CA ALA A 32 6.37 -19.05 30.47
C ALA A 32 4.95 -18.65 30.02
N LEU A 33 4.82 -17.84 28.96
CA LEU A 33 3.52 -17.47 28.42
C LEU A 33 2.73 -18.68 27.91
N ALA A 34 3.42 -19.60 27.22
CA ALA A 34 2.83 -20.84 26.72
C ALA A 34 2.32 -21.73 27.86
N GLU A 35 3.11 -21.91 28.92
CA GLU A 35 2.76 -22.71 30.10
C GLU A 35 1.55 -22.15 30.86
N ILE A 36 1.51 -20.83 31.07
CA ILE A 36 0.35 -20.15 31.70
C ILE A 36 -0.91 -20.45 30.90
N TYR A 37 -0.85 -20.33 29.56
CA TYR A 37 -2.02 -20.63 28.72
C TYR A 37 -2.40 -22.11 28.71
N ILE A 38 -1.43 -23.03 28.73
CA ILE A 38 -1.72 -24.47 28.81
C ILE A 38 -2.42 -24.80 30.13
N ARG A 39 -2.01 -24.18 31.24
CA ARG A 39 -2.58 -24.40 32.58
C ARG A 39 -3.97 -23.80 32.74
N HIS A 40 -4.20 -22.57 32.28
CA HIS A 40 -5.44 -21.83 32.55
C HIS A 40 -6.45 -21.87 31.40
N GLY A 41 -6.00 -22.20 30.18
CA GLY A 41 -6.85 -22.39 29.01
C GLY A 41 -7.56 -21.12 28.54
N SER A 42 -8.81 -21.27 28.10
CA SER A 42 -9.63 -20.16 27.60
C SER A 42 -9.95 -19.11 28.66
N ARG A 43 -9.92 -19.47 29.96
CA ARG A 43 -10.16 -18.53 31.07
C ARG A 43 -9.19 -17.35 31.09
N LEU A 44 -7.98 -17.55 30.56
CA LEU A 44 -6.97 -16.50 30.43
C LEU A 44 -7.35 -15.45 29.36
N LEU A 45 -8.33 -15.74 28.50
CA LEU A 45 -8.73 -14.92 27.35
C LEU A 45 -10.16 -14.37 27.48
N GLU A 46 -10.85 -14.55 28.61
CA GLU A 46 -12.25 -14.15 28.79
C GLU A 46 -12.44 -12.63 28.75
N GLY A 47 -11.45 -11.87 29.25
CA GLY A 47 -11.42 -10.40 29.11
C GLY A 47 -11.20 -9.89 27.67
N ASN A 48 -11.00 -10.78 26.70
CA ASN A 48 -10.81 -10.40 25.29
C ASN A 48 -12.15 -10.21 24.59
N VAL A 49 -12.39 -9.02 24.01
CA VAL A 49 -13.61 -8.74 23.23
C VAL A 49 -13.67 -9.51 21.90
N ARG A 50 -12.60 -10.21 21.50
CA ARG A 50 -12.58 -11.12 20.36
C ARG A 50 -12.47 -12.56 20.84
N THR A 51 -13.52 -13.35 20.60
CA THR A 51 -13.44 -14.82 20.70
C THR A 51 -12.34 -15.34 19.76
N PHE A 52 -11.58 -16.34 20.20
CA PHE A 52 -10.48 -16.93 19.42
C PHE A 52 -11.03 -17.53 18.11
N LEU A 53 -10.81 -16.85 16.98
CA LEU A 53 -11.31 -17.21 15.64
C LEU A 53 -10.60 -18.41 14.98
N GLY A 54 -10.00 -19.31 15.76
CA GLY A 54 -9.36 -20.53 15.26
C GLY A 54 -7.95 -20.35 14.66
N ARG A 55 -7.36 -21.48 14.25
CA ARG A 55 -5.93 -21.59 13.85
C ARG A 55 -5.61 -21.07 12.45
N ARG A 56 -6.59 -20.74 11.61
CA ARG A 56 -6.38 -20.36 10.19
C ARG A 56 -6.32 -18.84 10.02
N GLY A 57 -5.14 -18.30 9.72
CA GLY A 57 -4.97 -16.90 9.37
C GLY A 57 -3.52 -16.53 9.02
N ASN A 58 -3.33 -15.49 8.20
CA ASN A 58 -2.00 -15.06 7.77
C ASN A 58 -1.09 -14.62 8.93
N VAL A 59 -1.67 -14.07 10.01
CA VAL A 59 -0.94 -13.69 11.22
C VAL A 59 -0.33 -14.91 11.92
N ASN A 60 -1.08 -16.01 12.04
CA ASN A 60 -0.59 -17.24 12.67
C ASN A 60 0.57 -17.84 11.86
N ARG A 61 0.49 -17.80 10.53
CA ARG A 61 1.58 -18.26 9.65
C ARG A 61 2.86 -17.42 9.84
N GLY A 62 2.72 -16.11 9.98
CA GLY A 62 3.85 -15.22 10.27
C GLY A 62 4.51 -15.54 11.60
N ILE A 63 3.73 -15.71 12.67
CA ILE A 63 4.23 -16.09 14.00
C ILE A 63 4.97 -17.44 13.93
N GLN A 64 4.39 -18.46 13.31
CA GLN A 64 5.02 -19.78 13.14
C GLN A 64 6.32 -19.70 12.34
N LYS A 65 6.33 -18.90 11.27
CA LYS A 65 7.54 -18.68 10.46
C LYS A 65 8.66 -18.05 11.29
N THR A 66 8.36 -17.00 12.05
CA THR A 66 9.36 -16.37 12.94
C THR A 66 9.89 -17.35 13.98
N LEU A 67 9.02 -18.16 14.61
CA LEU A 67 9.46 -19.18 15.57
C LEU A 67 10.41 -20.21 14.95
N ALA A 68 10.17 -20.61 13.69
CA ALA A 68 10.96 -21.62 13.01
C ALA A 68 12.29 -21.06 12.45
N GLU A 69 12.24 -19.90 11.81
CA GLU A 69 13.37 -19.37 11.02
C GLU A 69 14.19 -18.34 11.78
N GLU A 70 13.54 -17.47 12.57
CA GLU A 70 14.20 -16.31 13.20
C GLU A 70 13.74 -16.09 14.66
N PRO A 71 13.83 -17.09 15.56
CA PRO A 71 13.25 -17.01 16.91
C PRO A 71 13.84 -15.88 17.75
N GLY A 72 15.13 -15.56 17.58
CA GLY A 72 15.79 -14.45 18.28
C GLY A 72 15.25 -13.06 17.89
N ARG A 73 14.50 -12.94 16.79
CA ARG A 73 13.83 -11.70 16.37
C ARG A 73 12.37 -11.63 16.82
N PHE A 74 11.87 -12.63 17.54
CA PHE A 74 10.46 -12.71 17.93
C PHE A 74 9.99 -11.47 18.69
N PHE A 75 10.82 -10.96 19.60
CA PHE A 75 10.53 -9.73 20.34
C PHE A 75 10.27 -8.52 19.42
N ALA A 76 11.03 -8.40 18.33
CA ALA A 76 10.91 -7.30 17.39
C ALA A 76 9.78 -7.51 16.36
N TYR A 77 9.50 -8.76 15.99
CA TYR A 77 8.53 -9.08 14.94
C TYR A 77 7.11 -9.33 15.46
N ASN A 78 6.97 -9.58 16.76
CA ASN A 78 5.68 -9.78 17.42
C ASN A 78 5.27 -8.50 18.16
N ASN A 79 4.00 -8.10 18.01
CA ASN A 79 3.45 -6.94 18.71
C ASN A 79 3.32 -7.12 20.23
N GLY A 80 3.53 -8.34 20.75
CA GLY A 80 3.39 -8.67 22.15
C GLY A 80 1.98 -9.02 22.57
N ILE A 81 1.73 -8.95 23.88
CA ILE A 81 0.42 -9.11 24.49
C ILE A 81 0.06 -7.86 25.31
N ALA A 82 -1.23 -7.56 25.37
CA ALA A 82 -1.78 -6.65 26.38
C ALA A 82 -2.55 -7.48 27.39
N ALA A 83 -2.29 -7.25 28.68
CA ALA A 83 -2.88 -8.00 29.77
C ALA A 83 -3.35 -7.08 30.90
N THR A 84 -4.33 -7.55 31.65
CA THR A 84 -4.80 -6.92 32.89
C THR A 84 -4.62 -7.89 34.06
N ALA A 85 -4.41 -7.36 35.26
CA ALA A 85 -4.35 -8.14 36.50
C ALA A 85 -5.00 -7.34 37.63
N SER A 86 -5.53 -8.00 38.66
CA SER A 86 -6.10 -7.34 39.84
C SER A 86 -5.02 -6.91 40.85
N ALA A 87 -3.89 -7.62 40.88
CA ALA A 87 -2.73 -7.29 41.69
C ALA A 87 -1.42 -7.77 41.02
N MET A 88 -0.31 -7.14 41.40
CA MET A 88 1.04 -7.46 40.93
C MET A 88 2.04 -7.38 42.09
N GLU A 89 2.85 -8.41 42.26
CA GLU A 89 3.99 -8.40 43.19
C GLU A 89 5.29 -8.32 42.40
N VAL A 90 6.24 -7.53 42.92
CA VAL A 90 7.51 -7.27 42.26
C VAL A 90 8.66 -7.49 43.23
N GLY A 91 9.61 -8.33 42.84
CA GLY A 91 10.89 -8.55 43.51
C GLY A 91 12.05 -7.87 42.79
N GLU A 92 13.24 -8.05 43.33
CA GLU A 92 14.50 -7.56 42.75
C GLU A 92 15.15 -8.62 41.85
N ASP A 93 15.70 -8.18 40.72
CA ASP A 93 16.51 -8.99 39.81
C ASP A 93 17.90 -8.36 39.67
N GLY A 94 18.76 -8.63 40.64
CA GLY A 94 20.10 -8.04 40.71
C GLY A 94 20.11 -6.49 40.81
N PRO A 95 21.27 -5.85 40.60
CA PRO A 95 21.41 -4.40 40.78
C PRO A 95 20.59 -3.62 39.74
N GLY A 96 19.41 -3.14 40.14
CA GLY A 96 18.56 -2.25 39.34
C GLY A 96 17.52 -2.93 38.44
N GLY A 97 17.41 -4.27 38.48
CA GLY A 97 16.37 -5.02 37.78
C GLY A 97 15.14 -5.25 38.66
N ALA A 98 13.96 -5.21 38.06
CA ALA A 98 12.69 -5.54 38.72
C ALA A 98 12.06 -6.77 38.08
N LEU A 99 11.68 -7.76 38.89
CA LEU A 99 11.04 -8.99 38.44
C LEU A 99 9.62 -9.08 38.95
N ILE A 100 8.64 -9.29 38.06
CA ILE A 100 7.28 -9.63 38.49
C ILE A 100 7.30 -11.05 39.04
N THR A 101 7.02 -11.21 40.33
CA THR A 101 7.02 -12.50 41.02
C THR A 101 5.64 -13.16 41.05
N SER A 102 4.58 -12.36 41.04
CA SER A 102 3.19 -12.84 41.09
C SER A 102 2.22 -11.88 40.40
N LEU A 103 1.15 -12.45 39.82
CA LEU A 103 0.02 -11.73 39.23
C LEU A 103 -1.29 -12.39 39.65
N THR A 104 -2.25 -11.60 40.10
CA THR A 104 -3.60 -12.08 40.46
C THR A 104 -4.59 -11.74 39.35
N ASP A 105 -5.50 -12.67 39.04
CA ASP A 105 -6.53 -12.55 37.99
C ASP A 105 -6.00 -12.06 36.63
N LEU A 106 -4.87 -12.63 36.19
CA LEU A 106 -4.29 -12.31 34.90
C LEU A 106 -5.28 -12.60 33.76
N GLN A 107 -5.50 -11.61 32.89
CA GLN A 107 -6.34 -11.70 31.71
C GLN A 107 -5.61 -11.11 30.50
N ILE A 108 -5.54 -11.86 29.39
CA ILE A 108 -4.94 -11.39 28.13
C ILE A 108 -6.02 -10.78 27.25
N VAL A 109 -6.05 -9.46 27.22
CA VAL A 109 -7.05 -8.66 26.48
C VAL A 109 -6.64 -8.39 25.02
N ASN A 110 -5.36 -8.56 24.66
CA ASN A 110 -4.88 -8.66 23.28
C ASN A 110 -3.68 -9.63 23.21
N GLY A 111 -3.59 -10.42 22.15
CA GLY A 111 -2.48 -11.36 21.94
C GLY A 111 -2.87 -12.83 22.00
N ALA A 112 -4.17 -13.15 21.90
CA ALA A 112 -4.67 -14.53 21.91
C ALA A 112 -4.00 -15.42 20.84
N ARG A 113 -3.74 -14.87 19.64
CA ARG A 113 -3.04 -15.60 18.56
C ARG A 113 -1.57 -15.89 18.90
N THR A 114 -0.85 -14.91 19.45
CA THR A 114 0.53 -15.08 19.91
C THR A 114 0.60 -16.17 20.98
N THR A 115 -0.22 -16.03 22.02
CA THR A 115 -0.29 -16.95 23.16
C THR A 115 -0.63 -18.38 22.72
N ALA A 116 -1.68 -18.56 21.91
CA ALA A 116 -2.08 -19.88 21.42
C ALA A 116 -1.04 -20.50 20.46
N SER A 117 -0.35 -19.69 19.64
CA SER A 117 0.69 -20.17 18.73
C SER A 117 1.92 -20.66 19.50
N LEU A 118 2.33 -19.94 20.55
CA LEU A 118 3.42 -20.34 21.45
C LEU A 118 3.06 -21.62 22.21
N ALA A 119 1.85 -21.71 22.77
CA ALA A 119 1.38 -22.93 23.43
C ALA A 119 1.30 -24.14 22.49
N THR A 120 0.88 -23.93 21.24
CA THR A 120 0.90 -25.00 20.22
C THR A 120 2.33 -25.42 19.92
N ALA A 121 3.24 -24.46 19.69
CA ALA A 121 4.65 -24.75 19.43
C ALA A 121 5.31 -25.48 20.62
N LEU A 122 4.97 -25.12 21.87
CA LEU A 122 5.49 -25.80 23.05
C LEU A 122 4.96 -27.25 23.14
N ARG A 123 3.65 -27.47 22.94
CA ARG A 123 3.04 -28.82 22.90
C ARG A 123 3.66 -29.70 21.82
N ASP A 124 3.93 -29.12 20.65
CA ASP A 124 4.53 -29.82 19.50
C ASP A 124 6.06 -29.96 19.63
N ARG A 125 6.67 -29.49 20.73
CA ARG A 125 8.13 -29.46 20.96
C ARG A 125 8.91 -28.70 19.87
N LYS A 126 8.30 -27.66 19.33
CA LYS A 126 8.83 -26.77 18.28
C LYS A 126 9.14 -25.35 18.77
N LEU A 127 8.91 -25.05 20.04
CA LEU A 127 9.24 -23.75 20.61
C LEU A 127 10.74 -23.70 20.95
N PRO A 128 11.55 -22.80 20.33
CA PRO A 128 12.99 -22.75 20.59
C PRO A 128 13.29 -22.18 21.98
N ALA A 129 13.85 -23.02 22.86
CA ALA A 129 14.09 -22.67 24.26
C ALA A 129 15.06 -21.49 24.42
N GLY A 130 14.75 -20.55 25.31
CA GLY A 130 15.59 -19.41 25.70
C GLY A 130 15.80 -18.36 24.60
N ARG A 131 15.09 -18.46 23.47
CA ARG A 131 15.30 -17.56 22.31
C ARG A 131 14.08 -16.70 21.99
N VAL A 132 12.93 -16.99 22.58
CA VAL A 132 11.65 -16.35 22.27
C VAL A 132 11.23 -15.48 23.44
N PHE A 133 11.11 -14.17 23.20
CA PHE A 133 10.70 -13.20 24.20
C PHE A 133 9.53 -12.38 23.68
N VAL A 134 8.53 -12.17 24.53
CA VAL A 134 7.27 -11.51 24.18
C VAL A 134 7.17 -10.18 24.93
N PRO A 135 7.00 -9.04 24.23
CA PRO A 135 6.65 -7.78 24.89
C PRO A 135 5.29 -7.89 25.60
N VAL A 136 5.21 -7.47 26.85
CA VAL A 136 3.98 -7.47 27.65
C VAL A 136 3.66 -6.05 28.08
N LYS A 137 2.46 -5.58 27.73
CA LYS A 137 1.86 -4.38 28.34
C LYS A 137 0.85 -4.82 29.40
N LEU A 138 1.19 -4.62 30.67
CA LEU A 138 0.37 -4.99 31.81
C LEU A 138 -0.28 -3.75 32.44
N SER A 139 -1.59 -3.81 32.65
CA SER A 139 -2.36 -2.81 33.40
C SER A 139 -2.93 -3.46 34.66
N VAL A 140 -2.53 -2.99 35.83
CA VAL A 140 -3.07 -3.46 37.11
C VAL A 140 -4.32 -2.63 37.43
N VAL A 141 -5.47 -3.31 37.51
CA VAL A 141 -6.78 -2.68 37.64
C VAL A 141 -7.44 -3.21 38.90
N ALA A 142 -7.76 -2.31 39.84
CA ALA A 142 -8.42 -2.74 41.07
C ALA A 142 -9.79 -3.38 40.75
N PRO A 143 -10.23 -4.42 41.50
CA PRO A 143 -11.51 -5.08 41.27
C PRO A 143 -12.71 -4.12 41.25
N THR A 144 -12.65 -3.04 42.04
CA THR A 144 -13.72 -2.03 42.15
C THR A 144 -14.04 -1.31 40.84
N VAL A 145 -13.07 -1.20 39.92
CA VAL A 145 -13.22 -0.52 38.62
C VAL A 145 -13.04 -1.46 37.43
N GLY A 146 -12.72 -2.75 37.69
CA GLY A 146 -12.40 -3.75 36.68
C GLY A 146 -13.51 -3.98 35.65
N GLU A 147 -14.77 -4.04 36.09
CA GLU A 147 -15.92 -4.28 35.20
C GLU A 147 -16.08 -3.20 34.13
N GLN A 148 -15.67 -1.97 34.40
CA GLN A 148 -15.77 -0.84 33.47
C GLN A 148 -14.49 -0.66 32.65
N LEU A 149 -13.32 -0.75 33.28
CA LEU A 149 -12.04 -0.45 32.63
C LEU A 149 -11.53 -1.60 31.74
N ILE A 150 -11.66 -2.86 32.15
CA ILE A 150 -11.13 -4.00 31.39
C ILE A 150 -11.71 -4.08 29.97
N PRO A 151 -13.04 -3.93 29.75
CA PRO A 151 -13.62 -3.88 28.40
C PRO A 151 -13.08 -2.72 27.55
N LEU A 152 -12.83 -1.54 28.14
CA LEU A 152 -12.26 -0.39 27.44
C LEU A 152 -10.80 -0.64 27.06
N ILE A 153 -9.99 -1.16 27.99
CA ILE A 153 -8.59 -1.55 27.73
C ILE A 153 -8.54 -2.58 26.60
N SER A 154 -9.41 -3.59 26.65
CA SER A 154 -9.56 -4.61 25.62
C SER A 154 -9.94 -4.01 24.26
N ARG A 155 -10.94 -3.12 24.22
CA ARG A 155 -11.37 -2.42 23.00
C ARG A 155 -10.23 -1.61 22.37
N TYR A 156 -9.53 -0.80 23.16
CA TYR A 156 -8.46 0.07 22.65
C TYR A 156 -7.17 -0.69 22.32
N ALA A 157 -6.86 -1.76 23.04
CA ALA A 157 -5.76 -2.64 22.67
C ALA A 157 -6.01 -3.29 21.29
N ASN A 158 -7.27 -3.57 20.93
CA ASN A 158 -7.66 -4.21 19.67
C ASN A 158 -8.02 -3.25 18.53
N SER A 159 -8.00 -1.93 18.75
CA SER A 159 -8.48 -0.93 17.77
C SER A 159 -7.42 -0.42 16.78
N GLN A 160 -6.19 -0.97 16.81
CA GLN A 160 -5.18 -0.61 15.81
C GLN A 160 -5.61 -1.13 14.43
N ASN A 161 -5.63 -0.24 13.43
CA ASN A 161 -5.88 -0.62 12.05
C ASN A 161 -4.73 -1.48 11.54
N ALA A 162 -5.06 -2.60 10.89
CA ALA A 162 -4.05 -3.42 10.24
C ALA A 162 -3.35 -2.61 9.13
N VAL A 163 -2.01 -2.58 9.17
CA VAL A 163 -1.18 -2.07 8.08
C VAL A 163 -1.37 -2.99 6.88
N ARG A 164 -1.77 -2.45 5.73
CA ARG A 164 -2.01 -3.20 4.51
C ARG A 164 -0.69 -3.46 3.79
N ALA A 165 -0.62 -4.48 2.94
CA ALA A 165 0.58 -4.71 2.14
C ALA A 165 0.85 -3.48 1.27
N SER A 166 -0.20 -2.88 0.71
CA SER A 166 -0.15 -1.66 -0.06
C SER A 166 0.47 -0.46 0.68
N ASP A 167 0.38 -0.39 2.02
CA ASP A 167 0.97 0.69 2.80
C ASP A 167 2.51 0.66 2.75
N PHE A 168 3.12 -0.53 2.76
CA PHE A 168 4.59 -0.69 2.65
C PHE A 168 5.15 -0.27 1.28
N PHE A 169 4.33 -0.35 0.23
CA PHE A 169 4.74 0.02 -1.13
C PHE A 169 4.61 1.52 -1.41
N ALA A 170 4.02 2.33 -0.52
CA ALA A 170 3.74 3.75 -0.78
C ALA A 170 4.97 4.59 -1.16
N ASN A 171 6.17 4.16 -0.74
CA ASN A 171 7.43 4.86 -0.98
C ASN A 171 8.22 4.34 -2.19
N HIS A 172 7.74 3.28 -2.87
CA HIS A 172 8.39 2.78 -4.08
C HIS A 172 8.52 3.90 -5.13
N ALA A 173 9.65 3.92 -5.85
CA ALA A 173 10.02 5.01 -6.78
C ALA A 173 8.94 5.28 -7.84
N PHE A 174 8.25 4.25 -8.33
CA PHE A 174 7.06 4.38 -9.17
C PHE A 174 6.00 5.32 -8.56
N HIS A 175 5.61 5.11 -7.30
CA HIS A 175 4.54 5.90 -6.68
C HIS A 175 4.95 7.35 -6.45
N ARG A 176 6.24 7.60 -6.11
CA ARG A 176 6.81 8.96 -6.04
C ARG A 176 6.75 9.64 -7.41
N ARG A 177 7.19 8.95 -8.47
CA ARG A 177 7.14 9.47 -9.84
C ARG A 177 5.72 9.81 -10.29
N ILE A 178 4.75 8.93 -10.04
CA ILE A 178 3.35 9.20 -10.41
C ILE A 178 2.77 10.37 -9.62
N GLU A 179 3.09 10.48 -8.33
CA GLU A 179 2.72 11.64 -7.51
C GLU A 179 3.28 12.95 -8.07
N GLU A 180 4.57 13.00 -8.40
CA GLU A 180 5.22 14.18 -9.00
C GLU A 180 4.55 14.59 -10.31
N ILE A 181 4.27 13.61 -11.18
CA ILE A 181 3.57 13.84 -12.44
C ILE A 181 2.16 14.40 -12.19
N SER A 182 1.43 13.82 -11.23
CA SER A 182 0.04 14.21 -10.90
C SER A 182 -0.07 15.65 -10.40
N ARG A 183 0.96 16.13 -9.68
CA ARG A 183 1.04 17.49 -9.14
C ARG A 183 1.43 18.52 -10.19
N ARG A 184 2.12 18.10 -11.27
CA ARG A 184 2.60 19.00 -12.33
C ARG A 184 1.64 19.09 -13.51
N ILE A 185 1.00 18.00 -13.90
CA ILE A 185 0.15 17.98 -15.09
C ILE A 185 -1.23 18.55 -14.78
N LEU A 186 -1.61 19.58 -15.53
CA LEU A 186 -2.95 20.15 -15.53
C LEU A 186 -3.89 19.37 -16.46
N ALA A 187 -5.04 18.98 -15.95
CA ALA A 187 -6.17 18.50 -16.72
C ALA A 187 -6.85 19.67 -17.45
N PRO A 188 -7.26 19.49 -18.72
CA PRO A 188 -8.05 20.48 -19.46
C PRO A 188 -9.30 20.87 -18.68
N ALA A 189 -9.71 22.14 -18.81
CA ALA A 189 -10.96 22.59 -18.25
C ALA A 189 -12.14 22.07 -19.09
N THR A 190 -13.19 21.61 -18.43
CA THR A 190 -14.38 21.03 -19.08
C THR A 190 -15.67 21.68 -18.57
N ASP A 191 -16.78 21.41 -19.26
CA ASP A 191 -18.13 21.86 -18.89
C ASP A 191 -18.26 23.38 -18.68
N GLY A 192 -17.57 24.16 -19.52
CA GLY A 192 -17.58 25.62 -19.46
C GLY A 192 -16.74 26.23 -18.32
N SER A 193 -16.05 25.41 -17.53
CA SER A 193 -15.06 25.89 -16.57
C SER A 193 -13.87 26.54 -17.29
N GLN A 194 -13.36 27.64 -16.73
CA GLN A 194 -12.09 28.24 -17.15
C GLN A 194 -10.91 27.77 -16.28
N VAL A 195 -11.18 26.97 -15.25
CA VAL A 195 -10.19 26.53 -14.27
C VAL A 195 -9.67 25.16 -14.66
N GLN A 196 -8.37 25.08 -14.94
CA GLN A 196 -7.67 23.82 -15.05
C GLN A 196 -7.46 23.20 -13.66
N THR A 197 -7.46 21.87 -13.61
CA THR A 197 -7.43 21.08 -12.38
C THR A 197 -6.30 20.07 -12.41
N HIS A 198 -6.06 19.38 -11.30
CA HIS A 198 -5.10 18.29 -11.21
C HIS A 198 -5.80 17.01 -10.78
N TRP A 199 -5.49 15.92 -11.47
CA TRP A 199 -5.78 14.59 -10.96
C TRP A 199 -4.84 14.27 -9.81
N TYR A 200 -5.31 14.40 -8.58
CA TYR A 200 -4.50 14.18 -7.38
C TYR A 200 -4.24 12.68 -7.18
N TYR A 201 -2.98 12.28 -7.17
CA TYR A 201 -2.59 10.91 -6.88
C TYR A 201 -2.27 10.69 -5.40
N GLU A 202 -3.09 9.89 -4.73
CA GLU A 202 -2.90 9.51 -3.33
C GLU A 202 -2.07 8.23 -3.22
N ARG A 203 -0.76 8.38 -2.99
CA ARG A 203 0.14 7.23 -2.78
C ARG A 203 0.12 6.70 -1.35
N ALA A 204 -0.13 7.56 -0.37
CA ALA A 204 -0.25 7.18 1.04
C ALA A 204 -1.70 7.31 1.49
N ARG A 205 -2.20 6.35 2.27
CA ARG A 205 -3.60 6.36 2.68
C ARG A 205 -3.94 7.61 3.50
N GLY A 206 -4.96 8.36 3.07
CA GLY A 206 -5.41 9.58 3.72
C GLY A 206 -4.58 10.82 3.39
N GLN A 207 -3.65 10.74 2.45
CA GLN A 207 -2.77 11.85 2.09
C GLN A 207 -3.54 13.08 1.62
N TYR A 208 -4.58 12.91 0.81
CA TYR A 208 -5.39 14.03 0.33
C TYR A 208 -6.00 14.83 1.49
N LEU A 209 -6.46 14.15 2.56
CA LEU A 209 -7.00 14.81 3.75
C LEU A 209 -5.89 15.45 4.61
N ASN A 210 -4.75 14.78 4.74
CA ASN A 210 -3.62 15.25 5.53
C ASN A 210 -3.00 16.53 4.94
N ASP A 211 -2.86 16.61 3.62
CA ASP A 211 -2.34 17.79 2.92
C ASP A 211 -3.25 19.03 3.13
N GLN A 212 -4.51 18.81 3.51
CA GLN A 212 -5.45 19.87 3.87
C GLN A 212 -5.46 20.19 5.37
N ALA A 213 -4.92 19.35 6.23
CA ALA A 213 -5.15 19.42 7.68
C ALA A 213 -4.69 20.77 8.29
N ALA A 214 -3.53 21.26 7.85
CA ALA A 214 -2.95 22.53 8.30
C ALA A 214 -3.47 23.78 7.56
N LEU A 215 -4.32 23.61 6.52
CA LEU A 215 -4.82 24.71 5.70
C LEU A 215 -5.99 25.45 6.39
N THR A 216 -6.05 26.77 6.20
CA THR A 216 -7.21 27.59 6.55
C THR A 216 -8.43 27.23 5.70
N ALA A 217 -9.64 27.68 6.08
CA ALA A 217 -10.85 27.41 5.31
C ALA A 217 -10.75 27.91 3.85
N ALA A 218 -10.22 29.11 3.63
CA ALA A 218 -10.03 29.66 2.28
C ALA A 218 -9.01 28.84 1.46
N GLN A 219 -7.90 28.44 2.07
CA GLN A 219 -6.90 27.59 1.42
C GLN A 219 -7.44 26.19 1.11
N LYS A 220 -8.27 25.61 1.99
CA LYS A 220 -8.97 24.33 1.73
C LYS A 220 -9.89 24.44 0.52
N SER A 221 -10.70 25.49 0.44
CA SER A 221 -11.58 25.73 -0.71
C SER A 221 -10.80 25.90 -2.01
N HIS A 222 -9.67 26.63 -1.96
CA HIS A 222 -8.78 26.77 -3.12
C HIS A 222 -8.17 25.43 -3.53
N PHE A 223 -7.64 24.67 -2.57
CA PHE A 223 -7.08 23.34 -2.79
C PHE A 223 -8.10 22.40 -3.44
N GLN A 224 -9.34 22.35 -2.93
CA GLN A 224 -10.40 21.50 -3.47
C GLN A 224 -10.90 21.95 -4.85
N ARG A 225 -10.77 23.23 -5.19
CA ARG A 225 -11.08 23.74 -6.53
C ARG A 225 -10.05 23.27 -7.56
N ILE A 226 -8.78 23.20 -7.18
CA ILE A 226 -7.69 22.74 -8.05
C ILE A 226 -7.59 21.21 -8.07
N HIS A 227 -7.86 20.56 -6.94
CA HIS A 227 -7.82 19.11 -6.76
C HIS A 227 -9.21 18.60 -6.37
N PRO A 228 -10.20 18.60 -7.27
CA PRO A 228 -11.55 18.17 -6.90
C PRO A 228 -11.55 16.69 -6.47
N LYS A 229 -12.39 16.35 -5.48
CA LYS A 229 -12.50 14.96 -4.98
C LYS A 229 -12.82 13.95 -6.08
N SER A 230 -13.54 14.38 -7.12
CA SER A 230 -13.87 13.58 -8.31
C SER A 230 -12.67 13.28 -9.21
N GLN A 231 -11.50 13.88 -8.96
CA GLN A 231 -10.24 13.66 -9.65
C GLN A 231 -9.13 13.15 -8.70
N VAL A 232 -9.48 12.63 -7.52
CA VAL A 232 -8.52 11.94 -6.65
C VAL A 232 -8.44 10.46 -7.06
N ILE A 233 -7.24 9.92 -7.31
CA ILE A 233 -7.01 8.49 -7.55
C ILE A 233 -6.08 7.97 -6.47
N THR A 234 -6.52 6.97 -5.69
CA THR A 234 -5.62 6.28 -4.76
C THR A 234 -4.76 5.25 -5.47
N LYS A 235 -3.59 4.89 -4.91
CA LYS A 235 -2.76 3.81 -5.47
C LYS A 235 -3.50 2.49 -5.67
N THR A 236 -4.46 2.18 -4.80
CA THR A 236 -5.26 0.96 -4.89
C THR A 236 -6.33 1.05 -5.96
N ASP A 237 -6.90 2.24 -6.19
CA ASP A 237 -7.83 2.47 -7.30
C ASP A 237 -7.09 2.35 -8.62
N LEU A 238 -5.93 3.02 -8.76
CA LEU A 238 -5.07 2.91 -9.92
C LEU A 238 -4.75 1.44 -10.22
N ALA A 239 -4.24 0.70 -9.23
CA ALA A 239 -3.90 -0.70 -9.43
C ALA A 239 -5.10 -1.55 -9.85
N LYS A 240 -6.28 -1.32 -9.28
CA LYS A 240 -7.51 -2.04 -9.65
C LYS A 240 -7.92 -1.74 -11.10
N VAL A 241 -7.88 -0.47 -11.50
CA VAL A 241 -8.18 -0.02 -12.86
C VAL A 241 -7.18 -0.64 -13.85
N GLU A 242 -5.88 -0.48 -13.61
CA GLU A 242 -4.84 -1.04 -14.47
C GLU A 242 -4.97 -2.57 -14.60
N THR A 243 -5.28 -3.28 -13.51
CA THR A 243 -5.50 -4.73 -13.53
C THR A 243 -6.68 -5.11 -14.42
N CYS A 244 -7.79 -4.35 -14.40
CA CYS A 244 -8.90 -4.62 -15.32
C CYS A 244 -8.49 -4.42 -16.78
N PHE A 245 -7.81 -3.32 -17.11
CA PHE A 245 -7.38 -3.02 -18.48
C PHE A 245 -6.24 -3.92 -18.98
N ALA A 246 -5.49 -4.54 -18.07
CA ALA A 246 -4.55 -5.62 -18.38
C ALA A 246 -5.24 -6.96 -18.71
N GLY A 247 -6.58 -7.01 -18.68
CA GLY A 247 -7.35 -8.21 -18.98
C GLY A 247 -7.50 -9.16 -17.79
N GLU A 248 -7.29 -8.69 -16.55
CA GLU A 248 -7.32 -9.52 -15.33
C GLU A 248 -8.51 -9.15 -14.39
N PRO A 249 -9.77 -9.07 -14.90
CA PRO A 249 -10.91 -8.60 -14.10
C PRO A 249 -11.23 -9.51 -12.91
N ASP A 250 -10.92 -10.80 -13.02
CA ASP A 250 -11.10 -11.78 -11.94
C ASP A 250 -10.22 -11.48 -10.72
N THR A 251 -8.99 -10.99 -10.95
CA THR A 251 -8.11 -10.52 -9.87
C THR A 251 -8.68 -9.27 -9.20
N SER A 252 -9.21 -8.33 -9.99
CA SER A 252 -9.91 -7.15 -9.45
C SER A 252 -11.15 -7.53 -8.64
N CYS A 253 -11.86 -8.59 -9.02
CA CYS A 253 -13.00 -9.14 -8.28
C CYS A 253 -12.62 -9.80 -6.94
N ARG A 254 -11.34 -10.17 -6.74
CA ARG A 254 -10.81 -10.63 -5.45
C ARG A 254 -10.54 -9.48 -4.46
N GLY A 255 -10.65 -8.23 -4.92
CA GLY A 255 -10.56 -7.02 -4.10
C GLY A 255 -9.35 -6.14 -4.43
N ALA A 256 -9.43 -4.86 -4.04
CA ALA A 256 -8.45 -3.84 -4.38
C ALA A 256 -7.00 -4.18 -3.91
N GLU A 257 -6.86 -4.80 -2.74
CA GLU A 257 -5.54 -5.20 -2.23
C GLU A 257 -4.91 -6.32 -3.06
N LYS A 258 -5.72 -7.24 -3.61
CA LYS A 258 -5.22 -8.32 -4.48
C LYS A 258 -4.78 -7.78 -5.84
N ALA A 259 -5.56 -6.88 -6.42
CA ALA A 259 -5.17 -6.15 -7.62
C ALA A 259 -3.88 -5.34 -7.39
N PHE A 260 -3.77 -4.66 -6.23
CA PHE A 260 -2.57 -3.94 -5.86
C PHE A 260 -1.33 -4.83 -5.80
N ILE A 261 -1.41 -6.02 -5.19
CA ILE A 261 -0.26 -6.93 -5.12
C ILE A 261 0.19 -7.37 -6.52
N LEU A 262 -0.74 -7.68 -7.42
CA LEU A 262 -0.42 -8.07 -8.81
C LEU A 262 0.23 -6.90 -9.55
N PHE A 263 -0.36 -5.71 -9.46
CA PHE A 263 0.16 -4.49 -10.06
C PHE A 263 1.55 -4.12 -9.52
N ALA A 264 1.73 -4.14 -8.21
CA ALA A 264 3.00 -3.83 -7.56
C ALA A 264 4.11 -4.79 -8.00
N LYS A 265 3.79 -6.08 -8.17
CA LYS A 265 4.73 -7.07 -8.73
C LYS A 265 5.15 -6.69 -10.16
N ALA A 266 4.17 -6.39 -11.03
CA ALA A 266 4.45 -6.00 -12.42
C ALA A 266 5.32 -4.73 -12.50
N VAL A 267 4.96 -3.70 -11.73
CA VAL A 267 5.74 -2.46 -11.64
C VAL A 267 7.15 -2.72 -11.11
N THR A 268 7.31 -3.55 -10.08
CA THR A 268 8.63 -3.89 -9.52
C THR A 268 9.49 -4.58 -10.58
N ASP A 269 8.91 -5.49 -11.36
CA ASP A 269 9.62 -6.19 -12.43
C ASP A 269 9.97 -5.25 -13.60
N ASP A 270 9.09 -4.33 -13.96
CA ASP A 270 9.36 -3.32 -14.97
C ASP A 270 10.43 -2.31 -14.52
N TRP A 271 10.48 -1.97 -13.23
CA TRP A 271 11.45 -1.01 -12.69
C TRP A 271 12.91 -1.49 -12.81
N LYS A 272 13.13 -2.81 -12.87
CA LYS A 272 14.45 -3.43 -13.05
C LYS A 272 15.05 -3.17 -14.44
N ALA A 273 14.21 -2.92 -15.45
CA ALA A 273 14.65 -2.69 -16.82
C ALA A 273 14.44 -1.22 -17.21
N GLU A 274 15.52 -0.50 -17.49
CA GLU A 274 15.48 0.94 -17.82
C GLU A 274 14.46 1.27 -18.91
N ARG A 275 14.46 0.51 -20.01
CA ARG A 275 13.51 0.72 -21.11
C ARG A 275 12.05 0.64 -20.68
N LYS A 276 11.71 -0.27 -19.76
CA LYS A 276 10.36 -0.42 -19.24
C LYS A 276 10.02 0.65 -18.22
N ARG A 277 10.96 0.97 -17.31
CA ARG A 277 10.82 2.08 -16.36
C ARG A 277 10.56 3.41 -17.07
N ALA A 278 11.24 3.63 -18.21
CA ALA A 278 11.06 4.81 -19.05
C ALA A 278 9.67 4.91 -19.71
N GLU A 279 8.82 3.88 -19.64
CA GLU A 279 7.44 3.97 -20.14
C GLU A 279 6.53 4.74 -19.17
N TYR A 280 6.89 4.86 -17.89
CA TYR A 280 6.11 5.55 -16.86
C TYR A 280 6.29 7.08 -16.91
N THR A 281 5.82 7.67 -18.02
CA THR A 281 5.92 9.11 -18.33
C THR A 281 4.63 9.87 -18.02
N ASP A 282 4.63 11.17 -18.32
CA ASP A 282 3.44 12.02 -18.34
C ASP A 282 2.29 11.43 -19.16
N ASP A 283 2.60 10.85 -20.32
CA ASP A 283 1.59 10.24 -21.18
C ASP A 283 1.06 8.93 -20.61
N TRP A 284 1.89 8.17 -19.90
CA TRP A 284 1.41 7.01 -19.15
C TRP A 284 0.43 7.41 -18.06
N PHE A 285 0.70 8.50 -17.33
CA PHE A 285 -0.22 9.01 -16.32
C PHE A 285 -1.54 9.48 -16.93
N ARG A 286 -1.50 10.21 -18.05
CA ARG A 286 -2.72 10.60 -18.79
C ARG A 286 -3.53 9.38 -19.23
N ASP A 287 -2.86 8.35 -19.74
CA ASP A 287 -3.50 7.11 -20.14
C ASP A 287 -4.15 6.38 -18.95
N ALA A 288 -3.47 6.36 -17.79
CA ALA A 288 -3.99 5.79 -16.56
C ALA A 288 -5.23 6.54 -16.04
N VAL A 289 -5.21 7.87 -16.11
CA VAL A 289 -6.37 8.71 -15.78
C VAL A 289 -7.51 8.47 -16.76
N ALA A 290 -7.25 8.36 -18.06
CA ALA A 290 -8.27 8.04 -19.05
C ALA A 290 -8.96 6.70 -18.74
N ARG A 291 -8.20 5.68 -18.34
CA ARG A 291 -8.76 4.41 -17.86
C ARG A 291 -9.57 4.57 -16.58
N ALA A 292 -9.15 5.43 -15.65
CA ALA A 292 -9.91 5.73 -14.44
C ALA A 292 -11.23 6.47 -14.74
N ILE A 293 -11.23 7.38 -15.72
CA ILE A 293 -12.45 8.04 -16.23
C ILE A 293 -13.40 6.99 -16.79
N ILE A 294 -12.92 6.07 -17.64
CA ILE A 294 -13.73 4.97 -18.16
C ILE A 294 -14.31 4.13 -17.02
N PHE A 295 -13.49 3.73 -16.06
CA PHE A 295 -13.93 2.90 -14.93
C PHE A 295 -15.06 3.58 -14.15
N ARG A 296 -14.91 4.87 -13.82
CA ARG A 296 -15.93 5.67 -13.11
C ARG A 296 -17.19 5.89 -13.95
N ALA A 297 -17.05 6.04 -15.25
CA ALA A 297 -18.20 6.13 -16.15
C ALA A 297 -18.95 4.80 -16.21
N SER A 298 -18.24 3.67 -16.29
CA SER A 298 -18.86 2.34 -16.21
C SER A 298 -19.63 2.14 -14.90
N GLU A 299 -19.10 2.60 -13.76
CA GLU A 299 -19.84 2.56 -12.50
C GLU A 299 -21.18 3.30 -12.56
N LYS A 300 -21.19 4.50 -13.15
CA LYS A 300 -22.41 5.30 -13.32
C LYS A 300 -23.39 4.64 -14.29
N ILE A 301 -22.90 4.16 -15.43
CA ILE A 301 -23.71 3.52 -16.48
C ILE A 301 -24.40 2.27 -15.94
N VAL A 302 -23.66 1.37 -15.29
CA VAL A 302 -24.25 0.15 -14.71
C VAL A 302 -25.33 0.52 -13.69
N SER A 303 -25.09 1.51 -12.83
CA SER A 303 -26.08 1.95 -11.84
C SER A 303 -27.34 2.56 -12.45
N ALA A 304 -27.27 3.13 -13.65
CA ALA A 304 -28.39 3.77 -14.34
C ALA A 304 -29.04 2.87 -15.41
N ALA A 305 -28.46 1.70 -15.69
CA ALA A 305 -28.88 0.85 -16.79
C ALA A 305 -30.23 0.16 -16.51
N HIS A 306 -31.06 0.07 -17.55
CA HIS A 306 -32.37 -0.59 -17.48
C HIS A 306 -32.29 -2.10 -17.22
N TRP A 307 -31.21 -2.74 -17.67
CA TRP A 307 -30.93 -4.17 -17.44
C TRP A 307 -30.33 -4.48 -16.05
N TYR A 308 -30.02 -3.45 -15.25
CA TYR A 308 -29.35 -3.64 -13.97
C TYR A 308 -30.35 -3.73 -12.80
N GLU A 309 -30.60 -4.95 -12.36
CA GLU A 309 -31.53 -5.24 -11.24
C GLU A 309 -30.88 -5.14 -9.84
N GLY A 310 -29.64 -4.61 -9.75
CA GLY A 310 -28.89 -4.57 -8.50
C GLY A 310 -27.97 -5.78 -8.26
N GLY A 311 -27.06 -5.62 -7.30
CA GLY A 311 -26.04 -6.61 -6.96
C GLY A 311 -24.86 -6.67 -7.94
N TYR A 312 -23.70 -7.12 -7.47
CA TYR A 312 -22.51 -7.41 -8.30
C TYR A 312 -21.94 -6.25 -9.13
N ARG A 313 -22.32 -4.98 -8.87
CA ARG A 313 -21.85 -3.80 -9.62
C ARG A 313 -20.34 -3.79 -9.84
N ALA A 314 -19.58 -4.04 -8.77
CA ALA A 314 -18.12 -3.97 -8.81
C ALA A 314 -17.51 -5.04 -9.74
N GLN A 315 -18.13 -6.21 -9.81
CA GLN A 315 -17.74 -7.30 -10.70
C GLN A 315 -18.08 -6.94 -12.14
N VAL A 316 -19.31 -6.51 -12.42
CA VAL A 316 -19.75 -6.09 -13.76
C VAL A 316 -18.81 -5.01 -14.32
N VAL A 317 -18.52 -3.97 -13.53
CA VAL A 317 -17.62 -2.87 -13.95
C VAL A 317 -16.21 -3.36 -14.26
N ALA A 318 -15.65 -4.28 -13.46
CA ALA A 318 -14.33 -4.85 -13.73
C ALA A 318 -14.30 -5.57 -15.08
N TYR A 319 -15.33 -6.38 -15.34
CA TYR A 319 -15.48 -7.13 -16.59
C TYR A 319 -15.78 -6.22 -17.80
N ILE A 320 -16.53 -5.13 -17.62
CA ILE A 320 -16.72 -4.11 -18.65
C ILE A 320 -15.38 -3.54 -19.10
N CYS A 321 -14.55 -3.10 -18.16
CA CYS A 321 -13.27 -2.47 -18.48
C CYS A 321 -12.33 -3.43 -19.21
N ALA A 322 -12.25 -4.68 -18.74
CA ALA A 322 -11.43 -5.71 -19.36
C ALA A 322 -11.94 -6.08 -20.77
N ARG A 323 -13.25 -6.27 -20.93
CA ARG A 323 -13.84 -6.61 -22.23
C ARG A 323 -13.73 -5.46 -23.23
N LEU A 324 -13.85 -4.22 -22.78
CA LEU A 324 -13.67 -3.02 -23.60
C LEU A 324 -12.24 -2.94 -24.14
N ALA A 325 -11.23 -3.15 -23.29
CA ALA A 325 -9.82 -3.16 -23.72
C ALA A 325 -9.57 -4.27 -24.76
N ARG A 326 -10.13 -5.45 -24.52
CA ARG A 326 -10.07 -6.58 -25.46
C ARG A 326 -10.76 -6.27 -26.79
N LEU A 327 -11.94 -5.66 -26.74
CA LEU A 327 -12.72 -5.29 -27.92
C LEU A 327 -11.95 -4.27 -28.77
N ALA A 328 -11.37 -3.25 -28.14
CA ALA A 328 -10.55 -2.26 -28.84
C ALA A 328 -9.38 -2.92 -29.59
N ALA A 329 -8.68 -3.86 -28.95
CA ALA A 329 -7.60 -4.60 -29.59
C ALA A 329 -8.11 -5.49 -30.76
N GLU A 330 -9.28 -6.12 -30.62
CA GLU A 330 -9.89 -6.91 -31.70
C GLU A 330 -10.22 -6.05 -32.93
N GLN A 331 -10.83 -4.88 -32.72
CA GLN A 331 -11.25 -3.98 -33.80
C GLN A 331 -10.11 -3.27 -34.52
N THR A 332 -8.93 -3.23 -33.91
CA THR A 332 -7.77 -2.48 -34.43
C THR A 332 -6.58 -3.37 -34.79
N ASN A 333 -6.81 -4.69 -34.87
CA ASN A 333 -5.77 -5.69 -35.13
C ASN A 333 -4.58 -5.59 -34.15
N GLY A 334 -4.88 -5.42 -32.86
CA GLY A 334 -3.90 -5.33 -31.78
C GLY A 334 -3.52 -3.90 -31.35
N GLY A 335 -4.33 -2.91 -31.72
CA GLY A 335 -4.22 -1.55 -31.19
C GLY A 335 -4.96 -1.39 -29.86
N ARG A 336 -5.50 -0.19 -29.59
CA ARG A 336 -6.05 0.17 -28.28
C ARG A 336 -7.13 1.26 -28.35
N LEU A 337 -7.67 1.62 -27.18
CA LEU A 337 -8.50 2.82 -27.01
C LEU A 337 -7.64 4.09 -27.14
N ASP A 338 -8.23 5.13 -27.73
CA ASP A 338 -7.65 6.47 -27.79
C ASP A 338 -7.74 7.18 -26.44
N TYR A 339 -6.81 6.86 -25.55
CA TYR A 339 -6.70 7.49 -24.23
C TYR A 339 -6.35 8.97 -24.30
N ARG A 340 -5.70 9.44 -25.39
CA ARG A 340 -5.36 10.85 -25.56
C ARG A 340 -6.63 11.68 -25.76
N ARG A 341 -7.57 11.18 -26.57
CA ARG A 341 -8.89 11.80 -26.75
C ARG A 341 -9.69 11.84 -25.46
N ILE A 342 -9.71 10.74 -24.70
CA ILE A 342 -10.43 10.66 -23.41
C ILE A 342 -9.83 11.64 -22.39
N TRP A 343 -8.50 11.72 -22.29
CA TRP A 343 -7.84 12.73 -21.46
C TRP A 343 -8.16 14.15 -21.93
N GLY A 344 -8.16 14.43 -23.23
CA GLY A 344 -8.51 15.75 -23.76
C GLY A 344 -9.92 16.19 -23.37
N ALA A 345 -10.88 15.25 -23.43
CA ALA A 345 -12.28 15.51 -23.11
C ALA A 345 -12.61 15.44 -21.61
N GLN A 346 -11.72 14.87 -20.78
CA GLN A 346 -11.96 14.53 -19.36
C GLN A 346 -13.29 13.78 -19.12
N GLY A 347 -13.74 13.03 -20.11
CA GLY A 347 -15.08 12.47 -20.16
C GLY A 347 -15.29 11.60 -21.39
N LEU A 348 -16.51 11.09 -21.51
CA LEU A 348 -16.92 10.18 -22.57
C LEU A 348 -18.18 10.73 -23.24
N ASP A 349 -18.29 10.54 -24.56
CA ASP A 349 -19.48 10.93 -25.32
C ASP A 349 -20.57 9.85 -25.29
N GLU A 350 -21.71 10.16 -25.92
CA GLU A 350 -22.85 9.25 -25.99
C GLU A 350 -22.52 7.94 -26.72
N VAL A 351 -21.68 7.97 -27.76
CA VAL A 351 -21.26 6.78 -28.51
C VAL A 351 -20.51 5.82 -27.59
N PHE A 352 -19.56 6.35 -26.81
CA PHE A 352 -18.80 5.57 -25.86
C PHE A 352 -19.69 5.05 -24.72
N HIS A 353 -20.63 5.86 -24.23
CA HIS A 353 -21.61 5.42 -23.23
C HIS A 353 -22.46 4.24 -23.72
N ARG A 354 -22.97 4.29 -24.96
CA ARG A 354 -23.71 3.16 -25.57
C ARG A 354 -22.83 1.91 -25.68
N GLN A 355 -21.55 2.06 -26.01
CA GLN A 355 -20.63 0.92 -26.06
C GLN A 355 -20.42 0.28 -24.67
N LEU A 356 -20.28 1.10 -23.62
CA LEU A 356 -20.14 0.61 -22.25
C LEU A 356 -21.42 -0.08 -21.75
N ASP A 357 -22.60 0.45 -22.10
CA ASP A 357 -23.89 -0.14 -21.75
C ASP A 357 -24.06 -1.53 -22.38
N ALA A 358 -23.79 -1.65 -23.68
CA ALA A 358 -23.85 -2.92 -24.41
C ALA A 358 -22.88 -3.98 -23.86
N ILE A 359 -21.66 -3.57 -23.48
CA ILE A 359 -20.72 -4.47 -22.80
C ILE A 359 -21.26 -4.85 -21.42
N GLY A 360 -21.82 -3.89 -20.69
CA GLY A 360 -22.36 -4.11 -19.34
C GLY A 360 -23.45 -5.17 -19.30
N GLU A 361 -24.41 -5.09 -20.22
CA GLU A 361 -25.48 -6.08 -20.33
C GLU A 361 -24.91 -7.48 -20.61
N ALA A 362 -24.01 -7.60 -21.59
CA ALA A 362 -23.38 -8.86 -21.94
C ALA A 362 -22.56 -9.45 -20.77
N MET A 363 -21.79 -8.62 -20.06
CA MET A 363 -20.98 -9.07 -18.92
C MET A 363 -21.85 -9.46 -17.72
N MET A 364 -22.97 -8.78 -17.52
CA MET A 364 -23.94 -9.15 -16.48
C MET A 364 -24.54 -10.53 -16.76
N GLN A 365 -24.88 -10.83 -18.01
CA GLN A 365 -25.33 -12.17 -18.41
C GLN A 365 -24.25 -13.24 -18.14
N VAL A 366 -23.00 -13.00 -18.54
CA VAL A 366 -21.88 -13.93 -18.28
C VAL A 366 -21.69 -14.21 -16.79
N LEU A 367 -21.79 -13.17 -15.96
CA LEU A 367 -21.63 -13.30 -14.51
C LEU A 367 -22.79 -14.06 -13.86
N ARG A 368 -24.01 -13.92 -14.38
CA ARG A 368 -25.21 -14.63 -13.90
C ARG A 368 -25.36 -16.05 -14.43
N SER A 369 -24.48 -16.49 -15.34
CA SER A 369 -24.50 -17.83 -15.92
C SER A 369 -23.25 -18.65 -15.53
N PRO A 370 -23.06 -18.97 -14.23
CA PRO A 370 -21.98 -19.85 -13.82
C PRO A 370 -22.19 -21.28 -14.38
N PRO A 371 -21.11 -22.06 -14.57
CA PRO A 371 -21.19 -23.39 -15.18
C PRO A 371 -21.91 -24.43 -14.29
N ARG A 372 -22.03 -24.15 -12.99
CA ARG A 372 -22.75 -25.00 -12.04
C ARG A 372 -23.94 -24.24 -11.48
N GLU A 373 -25.11 -24.86 -11.53
CA GLU A 373 -26.32 -24.32 -10.93
C GLU A 373 -26.12 -24.07 -9.42
N GLY A 374 -26.63 -22.93 -8.93
CA GLY A 374 -26.47 -22.51 -7.54
C GLY A 374 -25.07 -22.00 -7.14
N GLN A 375 -24.09 -21.97 -8.06
CA GLN A 375 -22.78 -21.40 -7.75
C GLN A 375 -22.87 -19.90 -7.45
N ASN A 376 -22.18 -19.47 -6.38
CA ASN A 376 -22.15 -18.06 -6.00
C ASN A 376 -21.49 -17.20 -7.10
N ILE A 377 -22.22 -16.20 -7.60
CA ILE A 377 -21.79 -15.29 -8.67
C ILE A 377 -20.49 -14.56 -8.31
N THR A 378 -20.32 -14.12 -7.06
CA THR A 378 -19.08 -13.43 -6.66
C THR A 378 -17.87 -14.37 -6.63
N GLU A 379 -18.05 -15.65 -6.35
CA GLU A 379 -16.97 -16.64 -6.44
C GLU A 379 -16.69 -17.02 -7.89
N TRP A 380 -17.73 -17.13 -8.73
CA TRP A 380 -17.58 -17.32 -10.17
C TRP A 380 -16.75 -16.19 -10.80
N ALA A 381 -17.08 -14.93 -10.48
CA ALA A 381 -16.39 -13.75 -11.00
C ALA A 381 -14.87 -13.72 -10.69
N LYS A 382 -14.42 -14.43 -9.64
CA LYS A 382 -13.01 -14.50 -9.20
C LYS A 382 -12.21 -15.61 -9.90
N GLN A 383 -12.86 -16.41 -10.76
CA GLN A 383 -12.24 -17.54 -11.44
C GLN A 383 -11.74 -17.14 -12.83
N GLN A 384 -10.58 -17.68 -13.21
CA GLN A 384 -10.01 -17.50 -14.55
C GLN A 384 -10.97 -17.99 -15.66
N ALA A 385 -11.73 -19.07 -15.41
CA ALA A 385 -12.70 -19.58 -16.36
C ALA A 385 -13.80 -18.55 -16.70
N CYS A 386 -14.25 -17.75 -15.72
CA CYS A 386 -15.22 -16.67 -15.95
C CYS A 386 -14.64 -15.58 -16.85
N ARG A 387 -13.40 -15.16 -16.56
CA ARG A 387 -12.64 -14.25 -17.42
C ARG A 387 -12.54 -14.77 -18.85
N GLU A 388 -12.18 -16.03 -19.03
CA GLU A 388 -12.01 -16.61 -20.37
C GLU A 388 -13.30 -16.62 -21.18
N VAL A 389 -14.43 -16.93 -20.56
CA VAL A 389 -15.76 -16.83 -21.19
C VAL A 389 -16.03 -15.38 -21.57
N ALA A 390 -15.91 -14.45 -20.61
CA ALA A 390 -16.19 -13.04 -20.82
C ALA A 390 -15.36 -12.43 -21.96
N MET A 391 -14.06 -12.74 -22.04
CA MET A 391 -13.17 -12.22 -23.09
C MET A 391 -13.50 -12.75 -24.49
N LYS A 392 -14.27 -13.86 -24.60
CA LYS A 392 -14.72 -14.44 -25.86
C LYS A 392 -16.15 -14.06 -26.22
N THR A 393 -16.94 -13.58 -25.26
CA THR A 393 -18.32 -13.15 -25.48
C THR A 393 -18.37 -12.04 -26.52
N ALA A 394 -19.18 -12.26 -27.57
CA ALA A 394 -19.45 -11.27 -28.59
C ALA A 394 -20.27 -10.12 -27.99
N VAL A 395 -19.93 -8.89 -28.36
CA VAL A 395 -20.65 -7.69 -27.93
C VAL A 395 -20.86 -6.82 -29.16
N PRO A 396 -22.06 -6.23 -29.36
CA PRO A 396 -22.30 -5.32 -30.46
C PRO A 396 -21.43 -4.06 -30.33
N ILE A 397 -21.03 -3.53 -31.49
CA ILE A 397 -20.21 -2.33 -31.58
C ILE A 397 -21.13 -1.15 -31.85
N ALA A 398 -21.08 -0.14 -30.98
CA ALA A 398 -21.86 1.07 -31.17
C ALA A 398 -21.40 1.81 -32.45
N ALA A 399 -22.34 2.24 -33.26
CA ALA A 399 -22.04 3.02 -34.46
C ALA A 399 -21.21 4.28 -34.09
N GLY A 400 -20.07 4.45 -34.76
CA GLY A 400 -19.12 5.53 -34.50
C GLY A 400 -18.03 5.21 -33.46
N PHE A 401 -18.08 4.05 -32.79
CA PHE A 401 -17.10 3.70 -31.75
C PHE A 401 -15.66 3.63 -32.27
N ASN A 402 -15.46 3.33 -33.56
CA ASN A 402 -14.14 3.33 -34.21
C ASN A 402 -13.38 4.66 -34.06
N ALA A 403 -14.08 5.78 -33.87
CA ALA A 403 -13.45 7.08 -33.65
C ALA A 403 -12.73 7.22 -32.29
N TRP A 404 -12.94 6.24 -31.38
CA TRP A 404 -12.30 6.15 -30.07
C TRP A 404 -11.19 5.09 -30.03
N LEU A 405 -10.75 4.60 -31.19
CA LEU A 405 -9.79 3.52 -31.33
C LEU A 405 -8.53 3.98 -32.07
N VAL A 406 -7.39 3.44 -31.68
CA VAL A 406 -6.08 3.67 -32.30
C VAL A 406 -5.59 2.35 -32.88
N GLY A 407 -5.22 2.37 -34.17
CA GLY A 407 -4.66 1.23 -34.88
C GLY A 407 -3.32 0.76 -34.31
N LYS A 408 -3.00 -0.53 -34.48
CA LYS A 408 -1.77 -1.16 -33.96
C LYS A 408 -0.48 -0.42 -34.32
N ASP A 409 -0.33 0.03 -35.57
CA ASP A 409 0.91 0.66 -36.01
C ASP A 409 1.09 2.05 -35.39
N VAL A 410 0.00 2.81 -35.24
CA VAL A 410 0.00 4.10 -34.54
C VAL A 410 0.33 3.89 -33.06
N ASP A 411 -0.34 2.96 -32.37
CA ASP A 411 -0.04 2.64 -30.96
C ASP A 411 1.44 2.24 -30.77
N ARG A 412 1.96 1.39 -31.66
CA ARG A 412 3.36 0.95 -31.60
C ARG A 412 4.32 2.13 -31.80
N SER A 413 4.02 3.04 -32.72
CA SER A 413 4.83 4.24 -32.96
C SER A 413 4.83 5.16 -31.73
N GLU A 414 3.64 5.49 -31.21
CA GLU A 414 3.48 6.34 -30.04
C GLU A 414 4.19 5.78 -28.81
N ARG A 415 4.11 4.47 -28.56
CA ARG A 415 4.83 3.83 -27.45
C ARG A 415 6.34 3.93 -27.58
N ARG A 416 6.88 3.77 -28.80
CA ARG A 416 8.32 3.91 -29.06
C ARG A 416 8.79 5.33 -28.82
N GLU A 417 8.05 6.32 -29.34
CA GLU A 417 8.35 7.74 -29.14
C GLU A 417 8.27 8.10 -27.64
N ARG A 418 7.23 7.66 -26.95
CA ARG A 418 7.06 7.83 -25.50
C ARG A 418 8.23 7.24 -24.72
N GLN A 419 8.64 6.01 -25.04
CA GLN A 419 9.76 5.35 -24.38
C GLN A 419 11.06 6.11 -24.64
N ALA A 420 11.33 6.52 -25.88
CA ALA A 420 12.52 7.29 -26.22
C ALA A 420 12.58 8.63 -25.46
N LYS A 421 11.45 9.35 -25.41
CA LYS A 421 11.31 10.58 -24.62
C LYS A 421 11.50 10.31 -23.12
N GLY A 422 10.91 9.24 -22.61
CA GLY A 422 11.01 8.86 -21.20
C GLY A 422 12.45 8.55 -20.76
N VAL A 423 13.26 7.97 -21.64
CA VAL A 423 14.71 7.77 -21.37
C VAL A 423 15.40 9.12 -21.25
N VAL A 424 15.18 10.04 -22.19
CA VAL A 424 15.78 11.39 -22.15
C VAL A 424 15.34 12.17 -20.90
N ASP A 425 14.06 12.08 -20.54
CA ASP A 425 13.52 12.73 -19.34
C ASP A 425 14.14 12.14 -18.05
N ASP A 426 14.34 10.83 -17.99
CA ASP A 426 15.01 10.16 -16.86
C ASP A 426 16.48 10.56 -16.77
N ASP A 427 17.18 10.70 -17.90
CA ASP A 427 18.58 11.15 -17.96
C ASP A 427 18.72 12.58 -17.45
N LEU A 428 17.82 13.47 -17.90
CA LEU A 428 17.76 14.86 -17.47
C LEU A 428 17.46 14.97 -15.97
N ARG A 429 16.50 14.19 -15.46
CA ARG A 429 16.17 14.16 -14.02
C ARG A 429 17.35 13.66 -13.19
N ALA A 430 18.06 12.63 -13.66
CA ALA A 430 19.24 12.13 -12.98
C ALA A 430 20.33 13.20 -12.88
N MET A 431 20.60 13.88 -14.00
CA MET A 431 21.53 15.00 -14.05
C MET A 431 21.13 16.13 -13.11
N GLN A 432 19.87 16.59 -13.16
CA GLN A 432 19.35 17.64 -12.28
C GLN A 432 19.49 17.28 -10.80
N THR A 433 19.13 16.04 -10.43
CA THR A 433 19.19 15.56 -9.04
C THR A 433 20.62 15.50 -8.53
N VAL A 434 21.57 15.06 -9.37
CA VAL A 434 22.98 14.96 -8.97
C VAL A 434 23.63 16.33 -8.87
N LEU A 435 23.36 17.22 -9.83
CA LEU A 435 23.91 18.58 -9.87
C LEU A 435 23.31 19.49 -8.79
N ALA A 436 22.09 19.20 -8.35
CA ALA A 436 21.44 19.83 -7.20
C ALA A 436 22.21 19.63 -5.88
N ILE A 437 22.95 18.53 -5.75
CA ILE A 437 23.71 18.20 -4.54
C ILE A 437 25.08 18.89 -4.61
N PRO A 438 25.42 19.79 -3.67
CA PRO A 438 26.71 20.48 -3.69
C PRO A 438 27.89 19.51 -3.58
N SER A 439 29.00 19.79 -4.26
CA SER A 439 30.20 18.93 -4.26
C SER A 439 30.74 18.60 -2.86
N ARG A 440 30.58 19.52 -1.88
CA ARG A 440 30.95 19.26 -0.47
C ARG A 440 30.16 18.10 0.16
N GLU A 441 28.89 17.94 -0.19
CA GLU A 441 28.07 16.83 0.31
C GLU A 441 28.48 15.53 -0.37
N TRP A 442 28.84 15.56 -1.66
CA TRP A 442 29.40 14.40 -2.35
C TRP A 442 30.73 13.95 -1.75
N ILE A 443 31.62 14.88 -1.37
CA ILE A 443 32.89 14.57 -0.70
C ILE A 443 32.63 13.86 0.64
N ARG A 444 31.73 14.43 1.46
CA ARG A 444 31.32 13.84 2.74
C ARG A 444 30.72 12.44 2.55
N LEU A 445 29.81 12.29 1.59
CA LEU A 445 29.14 11.02 1.31
C LEU A 445 30.14 9.97 0.84
N ARG A 446 31.10 10.34 -0.04
CA ARG A 446 32.17 9.45 -0.51
C ARG A 446 32.98 8.86 0.64
N GLU A 447 33.37 9.67 1.61
CA GLU A 447 34.13 9.20 2.77
C GLU A 447 33.35 8.17 3.58
N GLU A 448 32.08 8.47 3.87
CA GLU A 448 31.22 7.59 4.68
C GLU A 448 30.90 6.28 3.93
N LEU A 449 30.63 6.36 2.63
CA LEU A 449 30.41 5.19 1.78
C LEU A 449 31.65 4.30 1.68
N ARG A 450 32.86 4.88 1.60
CA ARG A 450 34.12 4.13 1.61
C ARG A 450 34.36 3.45 2.96
N ARG A 451 34.10 4.15 4.07
CA ARG A 451 34.18 3.57 5.43
C ARG A 451 33.27 2.34 5.57
N ARG A 452 32.07 2.39 5.00
CA ARG A 452 31.09 1.29 5.03
C ARG A 452 31.27 0.26 3.90
N ARG A 453 32.26 0.41 3.02
CA ARG A 453 32.53 -0.46 1.86
C ARG A 453 31.32 -0.60 0.91
N LEU A 454 30.61 0.51 0.70
CA LEU A 454 29.41 0.58 -0.17
C LEU A 454 29.71 1.06 -1.60
N VAL A 455 30.92 1.58 -1.84
CA VAL A 455 31.39 2.02 -3.16
C VAL A 455 31.87 0.82 -3.97
N LEU A 456 31.37 0.67 -5.19
CA LEU A 456 31.84 -0.34 -6.15
C LEU A 456 32.85 0.28 -7.12
N GLY A 457 33.73 -0.53 -7.72
CA GLY A 457 34.81 -0.05 -8.59
C GLY A 457 34.41 0.98 -9.66
N PRO A 458 33.30 0.83 -10.39
CA PRO A 458 32.92 1.81 -11.40
C PRO A 458 32.21 3.07 -10.83
N ASP A 459 31.96 3.15 -9.52
CA ASP A 459 31.38 4.33 -8.86
C ASP A 459 32.43 5.44 -8.63
N ASP A 460 33.71 5.09 -8.51
CA ASP A 460 34.79 6.05 -8.22
C ASP A 460 34.89 7.15 -9.29
N ALA A 461 34.77 6.79 -10.57
CA ALA A 461 34.80 7.76 -11.66
C ALA A 461 33.63 8.75 -11.60
N ALA A 462 32.45 8.30 -11.16
CA ALA A 462 31.28 9.15 -11.02
C ALA A 462 31.38 10.05 -9.78
N LEU A 463 31.86 9.51 -8.65
CA LEU A 463 32.12 10.26 -7.43
C LEU A 463 33.19 11.34 -7.63
N HIS A 464 34.25 11.04 -8.38
CA HIS A 464 35.30 12.01 -8.69
C HIS A 464 34.76 13.22 -9.47
N ALA A 465 33.84 12.99 -10.41
CA ALA A 465 33.14 14.06 -11.12
C ALA A 465 32.20 14.84 -10.18
N ALA A 466 31.41 14.16 -9.35
CA ALA A 466 30.46 14.82 -8.43
C ALA A 466 31.15 15.65 -7.33
N CYS A 467 32.33 15.23 -6.88
CA CYS A 467 33.17 15.96 -5.92
C CYS A 467 33.83 17.21 -6.53
N GLY A 468 33.70 17.45 -7.84
CA GLY A 468 34.33 18.58 -8.55
C GLY A 468 35.80 18.37 -8.88
N GLU A 469 36.35 17.17 -8.62
CA GLU A 469 37.77 16.86 -8.80
C GLU A 469 38.12 16.54 -10.27
N ALA A 470 37.13 16.16 -11.08
CA ALA A 470 37.32 15.86 -12.50
C ALA A 470 37.38 17.11 -13.41
N GLY A 471 37.18 18.31 -12.87
CA GLY A 471 37.12 19.57 -13.64
C GLY A 471 35.91 19.70 -14.59
N ARG A 472 35.01 18.72 -14.59
CA ARG A 472 33.77 18.69 -15.38
C ARG A 472 32.65 18.02 -14.56
N PRO A 473 31.38 18.42 -14.75
CA PRO A 473 30.26 17.78 -14.09
C PRO A 473 30.10 16.30 -14.52
N PRO A 474 29.41 15.47 -13.73
CA PRO A 474 29.03 14.12 -14.13
C PRO A 474 28.25 14.12 -15.45
N ASN A 475 28.51 13.14 -16.33
CA ASN A 475 27.66 12.88 -17.51
C ASN A 475 26.43 12.01 -17.14
N GLU A 476 25.53 11.76 -18.09
CA GLU A 476 24.28 11.01 -17.89
C GLU A 476 24.51 9.63 -17.26
N VAL A 477 25.51 8.89 -17.74
CA VAL A 477 25.87 7.56 -17.21
C VAL A 477 26.38 7.65 -15.78
N GLN A 478 27.22 8.65 -15.49
CA GLN A 478 27.72 8.90 -14.14
C GLN A 478 26.60 9.36 -13.20
N ALA A 479 25.67 10.18 -13.68
CA ALA A 479 24.56 10.68 -12.88
C ALA A 479 23.62 9.54 -12.43
N LYS A 480 23.24 8.63 -13.34
CA LYS A 480 22.47 7.42 -12.99
C LYS A 480 23.17 6.59 -11.92
N ARG A 481 24.47 6.37 -12.09
CA ARG A 481 25.28 5.61 -11.14
C ARG A 481 25.36 6.28 -9.76
N LEU A 482 25.41 7.61 -9.72
CA LEU A 482 25.37 8.38 -8.48
C LEU A 482 24.00 8.27 -7.79
N LEU A 483 22.90 8.22 -8.55
CA LEU A 483 21.58 7.93 -7.98
C LEU A 483 21.50 6.53 -7.38
N ASP A 484 21.97 5.49 -8.09
CA ASP A 484 22.03 4.12 -7.55
C ASP A 484 22.91 4.03 -6.29
N LEU A 485 23.92 4.90 -6.19
CA LEU A 485 24.77 5.02 -5.01
C LEU A 485 24.06 5.72 -3.84
N LEU A 486 23.22 6.73 -4.12
CA LEU A 486 22.38 7.37 -3.10
C LEU A 486 21.34 6.40 -2.55
N ASP A 487 20.69 5.61 -3.41
CA ASP A 487 19.74 4.58 -2.99
C ASP A 487 20.42 3.54 -2.08
N ARG A 488 21.62 3.06 -2.46
CA ARG A 488 22.44 2.17 -1.59
C ARG A 488 22.83 2.83 -0.26
N ALA A 489 23.08 4.14 -0.26
CA ALA A 489 23.39 4.89 0.95
C ALA A 489 22.17 4.91 1.90
N GLU A 490 20.98 5.22 1.37
CA GLU A 490 19.73 5.23 2.13
C GLU A 490 19.37 3.85 2.70
N GLU A 491 19.52 2.79 1.90
CA GLU A 491 19.32 1.40 2.35
C GLU A 491 20.25 1.01 3.51
N ALA A 492 21.48 1.55 3.51
CA ALA A 492 22.45 1.38 4.59
C ALA A 492 22.23 2.33 5.79
N GLY A 493 21.11 3.07 5.80
CA GLY A 493 20.73 3.99 6.87
C GLY A 493 21.51 5.31 6.87
N LEU A 494 22.19 5.66 5.77
CA LEU A 494 22.79 6.97 5.61
C LEU A 494 21.73 7.99 5.19
N ARG A 495 21.76 9.17 5.80
CA ARG A 495 20.99 10.30 5.29
C ARG A 495 21.67 10.82 4.04
N ALA A 496 21.13 10.48 2.88
CA ALA A 496 21.44 11.20 1.65
C ALA A 496 21.07 12.68 1.81
N PRO A 497 21.83 13.62 1.21
CA PRO A 497 21.46 15.03 1.21
C PRO A 497 20.04 15.14 0.64
N ALA A 498 19.13 15.68 1.46
CA ALA A 498 17.71 15.67 1.19
C ALA A 498 17.42 16.22 -0.21
N GLN A 499 16.48 15.57 -0.93
CA GLN A 499 15.87 16.04 -2.16
C GLN A 499 15.05 17.33 -1.90
N THR A 500 15.67 18.37 -1.35
CA THR A 500 15.04 19.66 -1.03
C THR A 500 15.29 20.61 -2.19
N ILE A 501 14.76 20.31 -3.38
CA ILE A 501 14.67 21.31 -4.47
C ILE A 501 13.24 21.45 -5.02
N ALA A 502 12.29 20.57 -4.72
CA ALA A 502 10.94 20.63 -5.31
C ALA A 502 9.85 21.30 -4.43
N GLN A 503 10.20 22.13 -3.44
CA GLN A 503 9.20 22.82 -2.60
C GLN A 503 9.23 24.36 -2.69
N ASN A 504 10.14 24.94 -3.46
CA ASN A 504 10.18 26.38 -3.72
C ASN A 504 10.22 26.64 -5.23
N ALA A 505 9.11 26.38 -5.92
CA ALA A 505 8.79 26.96 -7.23
C ALA A 505 7.28 27.00 -7.39
#